data_AF-A0A9N8ECZ1-F1
#
_entry.id   AF-A0A9N8ECZ1-F1
#
_cell.length_a   1.000
_cell.length_b   1.000
_cell.length_c   1.000
_cell.angle_alpha   90.00
_cell.angle_beta   90.00
_cell.angle_gamma   90.00
#
_symmetry.space_group_name_H-M   'P 1'
#
loop_
_entity.id
_entity.type
_entity.pdbx_description
1 polymer ?
#
loop_
_entity_poly.entity_id
_entity_poly.type
_entity_poly.pdbx_seq_one_letter_code
_entity_poly.pdbx_strand_id
1 'polypeptide(L)'
;MASSGTITPDLLNSLLSPDAQRRSQGEAFLQTLSVAQRVQGFLPIVIQANDNSNNNNNSTHGHLAAVLLRRDILRMTESPEALVDPLLQAFLTANTTASSTTTNRIAIGHCLAEIAGSVAMLAPSNQERVMNRILTAIGNAVGQGDIASLRLLTAMAERAPLVFATTAAPSLENLIQQVTFSNNNNHNNEQLLEALMQLLVHAAIATQATQQTVLLPFTTGEENATIDPNSVAAALGRSCLPKLMQQWSSSSSEISSSSSSSLAMLQEW
;
A
#
# COMPACT_ATOMS: atom_id res chain seq x y z
N MET A 1 -12.32 -38.84 2.39
CA MET A 1 -11.82 -37.75 3.24
C MET A 1 -10.53 -37.25 2.60
N ALA A 2 -10.60 -36.14 1.86
CA ALA A 2 -9.41 -35.56 1.25
C ALA A 2 -8.57 -34.90 2.36
N SER A 3 -7.30 -35.26 2.47
CA SER A 3 -6.34 -34.59 3.33
C SER A 3 -6.33 -33.10 2.99
N SER A 4 -6.73 -32.23 3.92
CA SER A 4 -6.61 -30.78 3.76
C SER A 4 -5.15 -30.44 3.49
N GLY A 5 -4.83 -30.11 2.25
CA GLY A 5 -3.51 -29.61 1.88
C GLY A 5 -3.24 -28.34 2.67
N THR A 6 -2.37 -28.46 3.67
CA THR A 6 -2.05 -27.39 4.61
C THR A 6 -0.75 -26.72 4.18
N ILE A 7 -0.69 -25.39 4.26
CA ILE A 7 0.54 -24.65 3.98
C ILE A 7 1.47 -24.85 5.17
N THR A 8 2.60 -25.53 4.95
CA THR A 8 3.58 -25.86 5.99
C THR A 8 4.83 -24.98 5.88
N PRO A 9 5.61 -24.85 6.97
CA PRO A 9 6.92 -24.19 6.92
C PRO A 9 7.86 -24.83 5.88
N ASP A 10 7.80 -26.16 5.69
CA ASP A 10 8.61 -26.86 4.69
C ASP A 10 8.26 -26.46 3.26
N LEU A 11 6.97 -26.24 2.98
CA LEU A 11 6.54 -25.71 1.69
C LEU A 11 7.09 -24.30 1.46
N LEU A 12 7.00 -23.40 2.46
CA LEU A 12 7.55 -22.05 2.37
C LEU A 12 9.08 -22.06 2.20
N ASN A 13 9.78 -22.93 2.93
CA ASN A 13 11.22 -23.15 2.76
C ASN A 13 11.55 -23.66 1.35
N SER A 14 10.69 -24.51 0.76
CA SER A 14 10.84 -24.98 -0.61
C SER A 14 10.71 -23.84 -1.61
N LEU A 15 9.72 -22.95 -1.42
CA LEU A 15 9.48 -21.78 -2.27
C LEU A 15 10.59 -20.73 -2.17
N LEU A 16 11.22 -20.61 -1.00
CA LEU A 16 12.36 -19.72 -0.77
C LEU A 16 13.72 -20.34 -1.17
N SER A 17 13.73 -21.60 -1.57
CA SER A 17 14.97 -22.31 -1.87
C SER A 17 15.71 -21.67 -3.06
N PRO A 18 17.05 -21.50 -2.98
CA PRO A 18 17.85 -21.08 -4.12
C PRO A 18 17.88 -22.15 -5.22
N ASP A 19 17.67 -23.42 -4.87
CA ASP A 19 17.55 -24.52 -5.83
C ASP A 19 16.22 -24.44 -6.61
N ALA A 20 16.35 -24.28 -7.93
CA ALA A 20 15.23 -24.16 -8.86
C ALA A 20 14.34 -25.42 -8.90
N GLN A 21 14.92 -26.62 -8.72
CA GLN A 21 14.16 -27.86 -8.71
C GLN A 21 13.28 -27.94 -7.46
N ARG A 22 13.85 -27.62 -6.30
CA ARG A 22 13.09 -27.57 -5.04
C ARG A 22 12.00 -26.49 -5.06
N ARG A 23 12.27 -25.34 -5.68
CA ARG A 23 11.27 -24.27 -5.83
C ARG A 23 10.13 -24.69 -6.74
N SER A 24 10.42 -25.29 -7.90
CA SER A 24 9.40 -25.73 -8.85
C SER A 24 8.51 -26.83 -8.26
N GLN A 25 9.06 -27.73 -7.45
CA GLN A 25 8.28 -28.72 -6.70
C GLN A 25 7.33 -28.06 -5.69
N GLY A 26 7.80 -27.04 -4.96
CA GLY A 26 6.96 -26.26 -4.05
C GLY A 26 5.83 -25.53 -4.78
N GLU A 27 6.13 -24.91 -5.92
CA GLU A 27 5.12 -24.24 -6.75
C GLU A 27 4.10 -25.22 -7.33
N ALA A 28 4.56 -26.38 -7.83
CA ALA A 28 3.69 -27.42 -8.35
C ALA A 28 2.72 -27.92 -7.27
N PHE A 29 3.20 -28.16 -6.05
CA PHE A 29 2.34 -28.52 -4.92
C PHE A 29 1.34 -27.40 -4.61
N LEU A 30 1.81 -26.15 -4.55
CA LEU A 30 0.95 -25.00 -4.27
C LEU A 30 -0.19 -24.85 -5.31
N GLN A 31 0.09 -25.16 -6.58
CA GLN A 31 -0.91 -25.15 -7.65
C GLN A 31 -1.97 -26.26 -7.53
N THR A 32 -1.69 -27.34 -6.79
CA THR A 32 -2.69 -28.39 -6.51
C THR A 32 -3.77 -27.94 -5.52
N LEU A 33 -3.50 -26.89 -4.72
CA LEU A 33 -4.44 -26.34 -3.75
C LEU A 33 -5.42 -25.37 -4.43
N SER A 34 -6.65 -25.31 -3.96
CA SER A 34 -7.60 -24.29 -4.40
C SER A 34 -7.20 -22.90 -3.90
N VAL A 35 -7.68 -21.83 -4.55
CA VAL A 35 -7.43 -20.45 -4.09
C VAL A 35 -7.90 -20.27 -2.65
N ALA A 36 -9.10 -20.77 -2.32
CA ALA A 36 -9.65 -20.68 -0.96
C ALA A 36 -8.76 -21.40 0.08
N GLN A 37 -8.25 -22.59 -0.25
CA GLN A 37 -7.32 -23.31 0.63
C GLN A 37 -6.02 -22.54 0.83
N ARG A 38 -5.50 -21.92 -0.23
CA ARG A 38 -4.28 -21.11 -0.13
C ARG A 38 -4.48 -19.87 0.72
N VAL A 39 -5.57 -19.13 0.51
CA VAL A 39 -5.93 -17.95 1.31
C VAL A 39 -6.08 -18.32 2.78
N GLN A 40 -6.82 -19.39 3.09
CA GLN A 40 -6.98 -19.90 4.46
C GLN A 40 -5.66 -20.36 5.08
N GLY A 41 -4.74 -20.90 4.28
CA GLY A 41 -3.41 -21.31 4.74
C GLY A 41 -2.46 -20.13 4.98
N PHE A 42 -2.45 -19.13 4.10
CA PHE A 42 -1.53 -17.98 4.19
C PHE A 42 -1.95 -16.97 5.26
N LEU A 43 -3.24 -16.73 5.43
CA LEU A 43 -3.76 -15.74 6.37
C LEU A 43 -3.21 -15.88 7.81
N PRO A 44 -3.26 -17.06 8.46
CA PRO A 44 -2.73 -17.20 9.83
C PRO A 44 -1.21 -16.97 9.89
N ILE A 45 -0.45 -17.35 8.85
CA ILE A 45 1.00 -17.12 8.78
C ILE A 45 1.29 -15.61 8.73
N VAL A 46 0.55 -14.88 7.91
CA VAL A 46 0.68 -13.42 7.77
C VAL A 46 0.37 -12.72 9.10
N ILE A 47 -0.69 -13.14 9.80
CA ILE A 47 -1.07 -12.57 11.11
C ILE A 47 0.02 -12.85 12.15
N GLN A 48 0.49 -14.10 12.25
CA GLN A 48 1.49 -14.50 13.25
C GLN A 48 2.89 -13.94 13.01
N ALA A 49 3.23 -13.59 11.77
CA ALA A 49 4.53 -13.03 11.42
C ALA A 49 4.80 -11.68 12.09
N ASN A 50 3.76 -10.94 12.50
CA ASN A 50 3.90 -9.65 13.15
C ASN A 50 4.04 -9.73 14.68
N ASP A 51 3.57 -10.82 15.30
CA ASP A 51 3.62 -10.98 16.76
C ASP A 51 5.00 -11.42 17.27
N ASN A 52 5.80 -12.09 16.43
CA ASN A 52 7.06 -12.73 16.83
C ASN A 52 8.29 -12.05 16.20
N SER A 53 8.55 -10.80 16.58
CA SER A 53 9.63 -9.94 16.05
C SER A 53 11.06 -10.49 16.22
N ASN A 54 11.28 -11.56 16.99
CA ASN A 54 12.62 -12.09 17.28
C ASN A 54 13.09 -13.23 16.36
N ASN A 55 12.28 -13.67 15.39
CA ASN A 55 12.62 -14.82 14.55
C ASN A 55 12.67 -14.44 13.05
N ASN A 56 13.88 -14.22 12.52
CA ASN A 56 14.11 -13.80 11.13
C ASN A 56 13.43 -14.72 10.11
N ASN A 57 13.42 -16.03 10.36
CA ASN A 57 12.76 -17.01 9.49
C ASN A 57 11.24 -16.79 9.42
N ASN A 58 10.63 -16.42 10.55
CA ASN A 58 9.20 -16.13 10.62
C ASN A 58 8.85 -14.85 9.85
N SER A 59 9.75 -13.86 9.84
CA SER A 59 9.58 -12.65 9.04
C SER A 59 9.64 -12.94 7.54
N THR A 60 10.59 -13.75 7.07
CA THR A 60 10.69 -14.10 5.64
C THR A 60 9.49 -14.93 5.18
N HIS A 61 9.05 -15.88 6.02
CA HIS A 61 7.85 -16.68 5.77
C HIS A 61 6.59 -15.81 5.73
N GLY A 62 6.45 -14.88 6.67
CA GLY A 62 5.36 -13.89 6.70
C GLY A 62 5.33 -13.02 5.45
N HIS A 63 6.48 -12.48 5.05
CA HIS A 63 6.59 -11.67 3.83
C HIS A 63 6.19 -12.46 2.59
N LEU A 64 6.74 -13.67 2.40
CA LEU A 64 6.39 -14.52 1.28
C LEU A 64 4.89 -14.87 1.29
N ALA A 65 4.34 -15.23 2.45
CA ALA A 65 2.93 -15.54 2.61
C ALA A 65 2.05 -14.33 2.23
N ALA A 66 2.43 -13.11 2.60
CA ALA A 66 1.70 -11.90 2.22
C ALA A 66 1.75 -11.65 0.70
N VAL A 67 2.92 -11.86 0.06
CA VAL A 67 3.05 -11.73 -1.40
C VAL A 67 2.18 -12.76 -2.13
N LEU A 68 2.18 -14.02 -1.68
CA LEU A 68 1.36 -15.08 -2.28
C LEU A 68 -0.14 -14.87 -2.00
N LEU A 69 -0.50 -14.42 -0.80
CA LEU A 69 -1.85 -14.05 -0.43
C LEU A 69 -2.38 -12.93 -1.32
N ARG A 70 -1.58 -11.87 -1.54
CA ARG A 70 -1.93 -10.78 -2.46
C ARG A 70 -2.25 -11.30 -3.87
N ARG A 71 -1.41 -12.20 -4.41
CA ARG A 71 -1.66 -12.83 -5.72
C ARG A 71 -2.97 -13.61 -5.73
N ASP A 72 -3.29 -14.30 -4.65
CA ASP A 72 -4.49 -15.13 -4.56
C ASP A 72 -5.76 -14.31 -4.32
N ILE A 73 -5.70 -13.15 -3.65
CA ILE A 73 -6.82 -12.19 -3.52
C ILE A 73 -7.38 -11.80 -4.89
N LEU A 74 -6.51 -11.50 -5.87
CA LEU A 74 -6.91 -11.20 -7.25
C LEU A 74 -7.64 -12.34 -7.97
N ARG A 75 -7.48 -13.57 -7.47
CA ARG A 75 -8.06 -14.79 -8.06
C ARG A 75 -9.27 -15.27 -7.25
N MET A 76 -9.65 -14.58 -6.18
CA MET A 76 -10.81 -14.94 -5.38
C MET A 76 -12.10 -14.62 -6.15
N THR A 77 -12.98 -15.60 -6.20
CA THR A 77 -14.37 -15.43 -6.68
C THR A 77 -15.33 -15.12 -5.54
N GLU A 78 -14.96 -15.48 -4.31
CA GLU A 78 -15.71 -15.22 -3.08
C GLU A 78 -15.38 -13.83 -2.52
N SER A 79 -16.16 -13.37 -1.54
CA SER A 79 -16.08 -12.01 -1.04
C SER A 79 -14.73 -11.70 -0.37
N PRO A 80 -13.83 -10.92 -1.02
CA PRO A 80 -12.50 -10.61 -0.46
C PRO A 80 -12.59 -9.65 0.74
N GLU A 81 -13.75 -9.01 0.94
CA GLU A 81 -14.00 -8.08 2.04
C GLU A 81 -13.92 -8.74 3.42
N ALA A 82 -14.14 -10.06 3.50
CA ALA A 82 -14.02 -10.84 4.74
C ALA A 82 -12.56 -10.88 5.27
N LEU A 83 -11.57 -10.59 4.42
CA LEU A 83 -10.16 -10.55 4.79
C LEU A 83 -9.73 -9.20 5.36
N VAL A 84 -10.56 -8.16 5.26
CA VAL A 84 -10.19 -6.78 5.64
C VAL A 84 -9.89 -6.66 7.12
N ASP A 85 -10.82 -7.08 7.99
CA ASP A 85 -10.64 -6.96 9.44
C ASP A 85 -9.43 -7.75 9.99
N PRO A 86 -9.20 -9.03 9.65
CA PRO A 86 -8.03 -9.76 10.16
C PRO A 86 -6.71 -9.18 9.63
N LEU A 87 -6.65 -8.71 8.38
CA LEU A 87 -5.46 -8.06 7.83
C LEU A 87 -5.24 -6.68 8.43
N LEU A 88 -6.29 -5.90 8.68
CA LEU A 88 -6.19 -4.62 9.38
C LEU A 88 -5.70 -4.81 10.80
N GLN A 89 -6.20 -5.82 11.51
CA GLN A 89 -5.71 -6.14 12.85
C GLN A 89 -4.21 -6.43 12.81
N ALA A 90 -3.76 -7.34 11.93
CA ALA A 90 -2.34 -7.64 11.78
C ALA A 90 -1.51 -6.41 11.35
N PHE A 91 -2.05 -5.56 10.49
CA PHE A 91 -1.41 -4.33 10.04
C PHE A 91 -1.20 -3.35 11.20
N LEU A 92 -2.17 -3.22 12.10
CA LEU A 92 -2.12 -2.27 13.20
C LEU A 92 -1.34 -2.79 14.42
N THR A 93 -1.27 -4.11 14.62
CA THR A 93 -0.54 -4.71 15.75
C THR A 93 0.97 -4.80 15.53
N ALA A 94 1.44 -4.71 14.28
CA ALA A 94 2.86 -4.70 13.98
C ALA A 94 3.59 -3.53 14.67
N ASN A 95 4.49 -3.87 15.59
CA ASN A 95 5.24 -2.89 16.36
C ASN A 95 6.14 -2.05 15.43
N THR A 96 6.06 -0.72 15.52
CA THR A 96 6.68 0.24 14.59
C THR A 96 8.19 0.41 14.74
N THR A 97 8.82 -0.35 15.63
CA THR A 97 10.19 -0.11 16.09
C THR A 97 11.27 -0.95 15.39
N ALA A 98 10.92 -1.98 14.60
CA ALA A 98 11.87 -2.83 13.90
C ALA A 98 11.77 -2.71 12.37
N SER A 99 12.91 -2.71 11.68
CA SER A 99 12.96 -2.60 10.21
C SER A 99 12.22 -3.76 9.49
N SER A 100 12.37 -4.98 10.01
CA SER A 100 11.69 -6.18 9.47
C SER A 100 10.17 -6.18 9.69
N THR A 101 9.67 -5.60 10.78
CA THR A 101 8.23 -5.47 11.03
C THR A 101 7.60 -4.48 10.06
N THR A 102 8.33 -3.42 9.66
CA THR A 102 7.88 -2.48 8.62
C THR A 102 7.72 -3.16 7.26
N THR A 103 8.63 -4.05 6.85
CA THR A 103 8.52 -4.77 5.56
C THR A 103 7.29 -5.68 5.50
N ASN A 104 7.01 -6.43 6.56
CA ASN A 104 5.82 -7.30 6.62
C ASN A 104 4.54 -6.47 6.64
N ARG A 105 4.53 -5.37 7.40
CA ARG A 105 3.39 -4.47 7.48
C ARG A 105 3.10 -3.80 6.14
N ILE A 106 4.11 -3.41 5.38
CA ILE A 106 3.95 -2.92 3.99
C ILE A 106 3.36 -4.02 3.09
N ALA A 107 3.84 -5.27 3.20
CA ALA A 107 3.30 -6.38 2.41
C ALA A 107 1.81 -6.68 2.74
N ILE A 108 1.43 -6.59 4.01
CA ILE A 108 0.02 -6.66 4.45
C ILE A 108 -0.77 -5.48 3.89
N GLY A 109 -0.21 -4.27 3.93
CA GLY A 109 -0.80 -3.09 3.31
C GLY A 109 -1.08 -3.31 1.82
N HIS A 110 -0.17 -3.96 1.10
CA HIS A 110 -0.43 -4.32 -0.29
C HIS A 110 -1.56 -5.32 -0.46
N CYS A 111 -1.77 -6.27 0.47
CA CYS A 111 -2.94 -7.15 0.45
C CYS A 111 -4.24 -6.34 0.62
N LEU A 112 -4.27 -5.41 1.58
CA LEU A 112 -5.42 -4.52 1.82
C LEU A 112 -5.74 -3.64 0.60
N ALA A 113 -4.71 -3.07 -0.02
CA ALA A 113 -4.89 -2.29 -1.26
C ALA A 113 -5.38 -3.16 -2.43
N GLU A 114 -4.98 -4.43 -2.51
CA GLU A 114 -5.48 -5.37 -3.52
C GLU A 114 -6.96 -5.72 -3.28
N ILE A 115 -7.37 -5.86 -2.02
CA ILE A 115 -8.78 -6.03 -1.66
C ILE A 115 -9.57 -4.79 -2.06
N ALA A 116 -9.06 -3.58 -1.77
CA ALA A 116 -9.71 -2.33 -2.18
C ALA A 116 -9.88 -2.25 -3.71
N GLY A 117 -8.85 -2.63 -4.48
CA GLY A 117 -8.93 -2.71 -5.94
C GLY A 117 -9.93 -3.76 -6.44
N SER A 118 -9.96 -4.93 -5.81
CA SER A 118 -10.91 -6.01 -6.17
C SER A 118 -12.36 -5.62 -5.86
N VAL A 119 -12.59 -4.97 -4.71
CA VAL A 119 -13.91 -4.48 -4.30
C VAL A 119 -14.34 -3.26 -5.12
N ALA A 120 -13.41 -2.48 -5.67
CA ALA A 120 -13.71 -1.35 -6.57
C ALA A 120 -14.50 -1.77 -7.83
N MET A 121 -14.54 -3.06 -8.17
CA MET A 121 -15.35 -3.61 -9.26
C MET A 121 -16.76 -4.04 -8.82
N LEU A 122 -17.07 -4.01 -7.52
CA LEU A 122 -18.36 -4.39 -6.95
C LEU A 122 -19.31 -3.18 -6.87
N ALA A 123 -20.48 -3.34 -6.24
CA ALA A 123 -21.44 -2.24 -6.07
C ALA A 123 -20.84 -1.05 -5.28
N PRO A 124 -21.16 0.22 -5.61
CA PRO A 124 -20.59 1.41 -4.97
C PRO A 124 -20.64 1.41 -3.43
N SER A 125 -21.74 0.90 -2.85
CA SER A 125 -21.90 0.80 -1.39
C SER A 125 -20.83 -0.09 -0.73
N ASN A 126 -20.38 -1.14 -1.41
CA ASN A 126 -19.34 -2.04 -0.90
C ASN A 126 -17.96 -1.39 -1.01
N GLN A 127 -17.71 -0.67 -2.12
CA GLN A 127 -16.49 0.07 -2.38
C GLN A 127 -16.22 1.08 -1.26
N GLU A 128 -17.18 1.97 -1.02
CA GLU A 128 -17.07 3.00 0.00
C GLU A 128 -16.96 2.41 1.40
N ARG A 129 -17.72 1.35 1.70
CA ARG A 129 -17.67 0.68 3.00
C ARG A 129 -16.28 0.13 3.31
N VAL A 130 -15.68 -0.62 2.39
CA VAL A 130 -14.34 -1.22 2.59
C VAL A 130 -13.27 -0.14 2.66
N MET A 131 -13.35 0.84 1.76
CA MET A 131 -12.41 1.95 1.70
C MET A 131 -12.44 2.78 3.00
N ASN A 132 -13.64 3.19 3.44
CA ASN A 132 -13.82 3.95 4.68
C ASN A 132 -13.40 3.15 5.92
N ARG A 133 -13.62 1.82 5.92
CA ARG A 133 -13.15 0.94 7.00
C ARG A 133 -11.63 0.98 7.13
N ILE A 134 -10.90 0.87 6.02
CA ILE A 134 -9.44 0.95 6.01
C ILE A 134 -8.96 2.35 6.43
N LEU A 135 -9.52 3.40 5.83
CA LEU A 135 -9.15 4.80 6.12
C LEU A 135 -9.35 5.16 7.59
N THR A 136 -10.48 4.76 8.18
CA THR A 136 -10.78 5.01 9.59
C THR A 136 -9.79 4.29 10.50
N ALA A 137 -9.43 3.05 10.16
CA ALA A 137 -8.51 2.24 10.95
C ALA A 137 -7.09 2.81 10.98
N ILE A 138 -6.61 3.38 9.87
CA ILE A 138 -5.23 3.90 9.76
C ILE A 138 -5.11 5.40 10.02
N GLY A 139 -6.22 6.15 10.10
CA GLY A 139 -6.21 7.62 10.16
C GLY A 139 -5.29 8.20 11.23
N ASN A 140 -5.32 7.65 12.45
CA ASN A 140 -4.44 8.10 13.54
C ASN A 140 -2.96 7.82 13.24
N ALA A 141 -2.64 6.65 12.70
CA ALA A 141 -1.27 6.28 12.36
C ALA A 141 -0.74 7.19 11.25
N VAL A 142 -1.57 7.46 10.23
CA VAL A 142 -1.19 8.39 9.18
C VAL A 142 -0.97 9.80 9.73
N GLY A 143 -1.85 10.31 10.60
CA GLY A 143 -1.67 11.63 11.24
C GLY A 143 -0.38 11.74 12.06
N GLN A 144 0.16 10.61 12.53
CA GLN A 144 1.45 10.53 13.23
C GLN A 144 2.66 10.36 12.28
N GLY A 145 2.44 10.34 10.96
CA GLY A 145 3.49 10.14 9.97
C GLY A 145 3.98 8.70 9.86
N ASP A 146 3.13 7.72 10.14
CA ASP A 146 3.49 6.31 9.99
C ASP A 146 3.71 5.93 8.52
N ILE A 147 4.95 5.57 8.18
CA ILE A 147 5.38 5.29 6.80
C ILE A 147 4.58 4.15 6.18
N ALA A 148 4.33 3.07 6.92
CA ALA A 148 3.59 1.92 6.37
C ALA A 148 2.14 2.29 6.02
N SER A 149 1.48 3.12 6.84
CA SER A 149 0.13 3.62 6.58
C SER A 149 0.09 4.60 5.40
N LEU A 150 1.10 5.46 5.26
CA LEU A 150 1.25 6.32 4.08
C LEU A 150 1.44 5.49 2.80
N ARG A 151 2.29 4.46 2.82
CA ARG A 151 2.50 3.56 1.68
C ARG A 151 1.25 2.73 1.35
N LEU A 152 0.45 2.37 2.35
CA LEU A 152 -0.86 1.76 2.14
C LEU A 152 -1.80 2.72 1.39
N LEU A 153 -1.89 3.98 1.80
CA LEU A 153 -2.69 4.99 1.07
C LEU A 153 -2.21 5.14 -0.38
N THR A 154 -0.90 5.18 -0.62
CA THR A 154 -0.33 5.23 -1.98
C THR A 154 -0.75 4.02 -2.80
N ALA A 155 -0.63 2.81 -2.25
CA ALA A 155 -1.04 1.58 -2.94
C ALA A 155 -2.56 1.53 -3.19
N MET A 156 -3.38 2.10 -2.32
CA MET A 156 -4.83 2.21 -2.51
C MET A 156 -5.17 3.20 -3.63
N ALA A 157 -4.47 4.34 -3.72
CA ALA A 157 -4.62 5.29 -4.81
C ALA A 157 -4.24 4.67 -6.17
N GLU A 158 -3.20 3.84 -6.20
CA GLU A 158 -2.77 3.12 -7.41
C GLU A 158 -3.79 2.06 -7.86
N ARG A 159 -4.30 1.24 -6.93
CA ARG A 159 -5.12 0.05 -7.27
C ARG A 159 -6.62 0.30 -7.32
N ALA A 160 -7.10 1.33 -6.64
CA ALA A 160 -8.52 1.71 -6.60
C ALA A 160 -8.68 3.21 -6.84
N PRO A 161 -8.16 3.77 -7.96
CA PRO A 161 -8.06 5.22 -8.16
C PRO A 161 -9.43 5.92 -8.10
N LEU A 162 -10.47 5.30 -8.66
CA LEU A 162 -11.83 5.86 -8.65
C LEU A 162 -12.40 6.01 -7.25
N VAL A 163 -12.36 4.94 -6.46
CA VAL A 163 -12.89 4.92 -5.10
C VAL A 163 -12.02 5.80 -4.19
N PHE A 164 -10.70 5.75 -4.36
CA PHE A 164 -9.78 6.58 -3.59
C PHE A 164 -10.03 8.08 -3.81
N ALA A 165 -10.24 8.50 -5.06
CA ALA A 165 -10.52 9.89 -5.39
C ALA A 165 -11.81 10.41 -4.76
N THR A 166 -12.84 9.58 -4.64
CA THR A 166 -14.13 9.99 -4.06
C THR A 166 -14.15 9.91 -2.53
N THR A 167 -13.44 8.97 -1.90
CA THR A 167 -13.50 8.77 -0.45
C THR A 167 -12.31 9.34 0.33
N ALA A 168 -11.09 9.19 -0.20
CA ALA A 168 -9.85 9.47 0.54
C ALA A 168 -9.26 10.84 0.18
N ALA A 169 -9.21 11.18 -1.11
CA ALA A 169 -8.59 12.41 -1.61
C ALA A 169 -9.13 13.70 -0.96
N PRO A 170 -10.45 13.85 -0.66
CA PRO A 170 -10.96 15.05 0.00
C PRO A 170 -10.37 15.33 1.38
N SER A 171 -9.90 14.29 2.07
CA SER A 171 -9.32 14.40 3.42
C SER A 171 -7.79 14.50 3.41
N LEU A 172 -7.16 14.33 2.25
CA LEU A 172 -5.71 14.19 2.14
C LEU A 172 -4.97 15.48 2.50
N GLU A 173 -5.53 16.65 2.15
CA GLU A 173 -4.91 17.94 2.49
C GLU A 173 -4.78 18.10 4.01
N ASN A 174 -5.85 17.86 4.77
CA ASN A 174 -5.83 17.97 6.23
C ASN A 174 -4.84 17.00 6.86
N LEU A 175 -4.76 15.80 6.30
CA LEU A 175 -3.88 14.74 6.77
C LEU A 175 -2.41 15.05 6.51
N ILE A 176 -2.06 15.57 5.33
CA ILE A 176 -0.70 16.03 5.01
C ILE A 176 -0.31 17.19 5.94
N GLN A 177 -1.21 18.15 6.17
CA GLN A 177 -0.97 19.23 7.13
C GLN A 177 -0.65 18.69 8.52
N GLN A 178 -1.47 17.76 9.03
CA GLN A 178 -1.28 17.16 10.34
C GLN A 178 0.09 16.45 10.46
N VAL A 179 0.50 15.70 9.43
CA VAL A 179 1.80 15.01 9.40
C VAL A 179 2.95 16.03 9.42
N THR A 180 2.88 17.04 8.55
CA THR A 180 3.89 18.10 8.45
C THR A 180 4.05 18.84 9.78
N PHE A 181 2.97 19.19 10.47
CA PHE A 181 3.06 19.88 11.77
C PHE A 181 3.55 18.98 12.91
N SER A 182 3.24 17.68 12.88
CA SER A 182 3.56 16.76 13.98
C SER A 182 5.02 16.30 13.98
N ASN A 183 5.72 16.34 12.84
CA ASN A 183 7.02 15.67 12.65
C ASN A 183 8.29 16.54 12.70
N ASN A 184 8.23 17.75 13.25
CA ASN A 184 9.39 18.67 13.31
C ASN A 184 10.62 18.14 14.11
N ASN A 185 10.59 16.94 14.70
CA ASN A 185 11.64 16.44 15.60
C ASN A 185 12.23 15.04 15.26
N ASN A 186 11.91 14.44 14.10
CA ASN A 186 12.24 13.02 13.86
C ASN A 186 13.42 12.74 12.91
N HIS A 187 14.22 11.72 13.26
CA HIS A 187 15.38 11.22 12.49
C HIS A 187 15.03 10.56 11.13
N ASN A 188 13.74 10.35 10.81
CA ASN A 188 13.28 9.69 9.58
C ASN A 188 12.59 10.64 8.58
N ASN A 189 12.88 11.94 8.67
CA ASN A 189 12.20 12.97 7.86
C ASN A 189 12.31 12.74 6.34
N GLU A 190 13.42 12.18 5.85
CA GLU A 190 13.60 11.91 4.42
C GLU A 190 12.64 10.82 3.90
N GLN A 191 12.56 9.67 4.57
CA GLN A 191 11.67 8.57 4.17
C GLN A 191 10.19 8.95 4.29
N LEU A 192 9.86 9.75 5.29
CA LEU A 192 8.53 10.31 5.47
C LEU A 192 8.16 11.23 4.31
N LEU A 193 9.06 12.14 3.95
CA LEU A 193 8.85 13.11 2.89
C LEU A 193 8.72 12.42 1.53
N GLU A 194 9.54 11.40 1.27
CA GLU A 194 9.42 10.54 0.09
C GLU A 194 8.03 9.86 0.04
N ALA A 195 7.58 9.27 1.16
CA ALA A 195 6.27 8.62 1.23
C ALA A 195 5.10 9.61 1.00
N LEU A 196 5.19 10.82 1.56
CA LEU A 196 4.21 11.89 1.35
C LEU A 196 4.18 12.38 -0.09
N MET A 197 5.35 12.57 -0.72
CA MET A 197 5.44 12.96 -2.12
C MET A 197 4.83 11.89 -3.03
N GLN A 198 5.17 10.62 -2.81
CA GLN A 198 4.59 9.53 -3.58
C GLN A 198 3.06 9.44 -3.42
N LEU A 199 2.57 9.61 -2.19
CA LEU A 199 1.13 9.65 -1.92
C LEU A 199 0.46 10.80 -2.68
N LEU A 200 1.05 12.00 -2.66
CA LEU A 200 0.52 13.15 -3.38
C LEU A 200 0.45 12.90 -4.89
N VAL A 201 1.50 12.34 -5.48
CA VAL A 201 1.55 12.01 -6.92
C VAL A 201 0.46 10.99 -7.26
N HIS A 202 0.34 9.89 -6.51
CA HIS A 202 -0.66 8.87 -6.80
C HIS A 202 -2.09 9.37 -6.55
N ALA A 203 -2.30 10.23 -5.56
CA ALA A 203 -3.59 10.88 -5.34
C ALA A 203 -3.96 11.83 -6.49
N ALA A 204 -2.99 12.59 -7.02
CA ALA A 204 -3.17 13.44 -8.19
C ALA A 204 -3.53 12.60 -9.44
N ILE A 205 -2.80 11.51 -9.68
CA ILE A 205 -3.10 10.57 -10.80
C ILE A 205 -4.49 9.97 -10.63
N ALA A 206 -4.83 9.48 -9.43
CA ALA A 206 -6.13 8.89 -9.15
C ALA A 206 -7.28 9.89 -9.41
N THR A 207 -7.14 11.12 -8.93
CA THR A 207 -8.15 12.17 -9.14
C THR A 207 -8.25 12.60 -10.61
N GLN A 208 -7.14 12.67 -11.36
CA GLN A 208 -7.18 12.93 -12.81
C GLN A 208 -7.87 11.81 -13.59
N ALA A 209 -7.56 10.54 -13.28
CA ALA A 209 -8.19 9.39 -13.93
C ALA A 209 -9.73 9.43 -13.79
N THR A 210 -10.24 9.86 -12.63
CA THR A 210 -11.69 10.02 -12.45
C THR A 210 -12.31 11.11 -13.32
N GLN A 211 -11.61 12.22 -13.53
CA GLN A 211 -12.11 13.32 -14.37
C GLN A 211 -12.16 12.94 -15.85
N GLN A 212 -11.18 12.18 -16.33
CA GLN A 212 -11.18 11.64 -17.69
C GLN A 212 -12.26 10.58 -17.90
N THR A 213 -12.58 9.78 -16.88
CA THR A 213 -13.64 8.76 -17.00
C THR A 213 -15.04 9.38 -17.10
N VAL A 214 -15.23 10.59 -16.56
CA VAL A 214 -16.49 11.37 -16.68
C VAL A 214 -16.61 12.06 -18.06
N LEU A 215 -15.51 12.17 -18.80
CA LEU A 215 -15.43 12.86 -20.08
C LEU A 215 -14.82 11.93 -21.15
N LEU A 216 -15.60 11.00 -21.71
CA LEU A 216 -15.70 10.67 -23.16
C LEU A 216 -16.24 9.23 -23.42
N PRO A 217 -17.11 9.04 -24.44
CA PRO A 217 -16.92 7.94 -25.38
C PRO A 217 -15.73 8.27 -26.29
N PHE A 218 -14.72 7.40 -26.28
CA PHE A 218 -13.54 7.34 -27.15
C PHE A 218 -13.54 8.29 -28.37
N THR A 219 -12.68 9.31 -28.33
CA THR A 219 -12.10 9.90 -29.55
C THR A 219 -10.59 9.90 -29.43
N THR A 220 -9.97 9.04 -30.23
CA THR A 220 -8.52 8.97 -30.46
C THR A 220 -8.06 10.25 -31.16
N GLY A 221 -7.20 11.04 -30.53
CA GLY A 221 -6.52 12.15 -31.20
C GLY A 221 -6.01 13.23 -30.26
N GLU A 222 -4.69 13.38 -30.22
CA GLU A 222 -3.90 14.51 -29.72
C GLU A 222 -3.54 14.59 -28.23
N GLU A 223 -2.25 14.34 -28.01
CA GLU A 223 -1.42 14.62 -26.84
C GLU A 223 -1.34 16.13 -26.58
N ASN A 224 -2.28 16.64 -25.79
CA ASN A 224 -2.05 17.78 -24.91
C ASN A 224 -3.13 17.74 -23.85
N ALA A 225 -2.93 16.90 -22.83
CA ALA A 225 -3.75 16.90 -21.63
C ALA A 225 -3.59 18.28 -20.97
N THR A 226 -4.49 19.21 -21.32
CA THR A 226 -4.60 20.49 -20.62
C THR A 226 -5.07 20.17 -19.21
N ILE A 227 -4.14 20.23 -18.26
CA ILE A 227 -4.45 20.02 -16.85
C ILE A 227 -5.39 21.16 -16.44
N ASP A 228 -6.64 20.82 -16.12
CA ASP A 228 -7.60 21.79 -15.60
C ASP A 228 -7.03 22.40 -14.30
N PRO A 229 -6.73 23.71 -14.28
CA PRO A 229 -6.19 24.36 -13.09
C PRO A 229 -7.17 24.30 -11.91
N ASN A 230 -8.46 24.04 -12.13
CA ASN A 230 -9.45 23.88 -11.07
C ASN A 230 -9.71 22.43 -10.68
N SER A 231 -8.96 21.47 -11.25
CA SER A 231 -9.06 20.05 -10.87
C SER A 231 -8.69 19.82 -9.41
N VAL A 232 -9.24 18.74 -8.83
CA VAL A 232 -8.90 18.28 -7.47
C VAL A 232 -7.40 17.98 -7.37
N ALA A 233 -6.81 17.41 -8.43
CA ALA A 233 -5.37 17.17 -8.54
C ALA A 233 -4.57 18.48 -8.46
N ALA A 234 -4.97 19.51 -9.21
CA ALA A 234 -4.30 20.81 -9.18
C ALA A 234 -4.49 21.53 -7.83
N ALA A 235 -5.65 21.38 -7.19
CA ALA A 235 -5.90 21.90 -5.84
C ALA A 235 -5.00 21.23 -4.79
N LEU A 236 -4.90 19.90 -4.81
CA LEU A 236 -3.99 19.13 -3.95
C LEU A 236 -2.52 19.54 -4.17
N GLY A 237 -2.10 19.68 -5.44
CA GLY A 237 -0.76 20.15 -5.77
C GLY A 237 -0.47 21.54 -5.19
N ARG A 238 -1.38 22.50 -5.37
CA ARG A 238 -1.24 23.86 -4.83
C ARG A 238 -1.22 23.92 -3.31
N SER A 239 -2.02 23.10 -2.62
CA SER A 239 -2.15 23.16 -1.17
C SER A 239 -1.02 22.41 -0.45
N CYS A 240 -0.49 21.33 -1.05
CA CYS A 240 0.44 20.42 -0.40
C CYS A 240 1.90 20.62 -0.84
N LEU A 241 2.18 20.85 -2.13
CA LEU A 241 3.58 20.95 -2.62
C LEU A 241 4.40 22.05 -1.93
N PRO A 242 3.90 23.29 -1.76
CA PRO A 242 4.69 24.34 -1.12
C PRO A 242 5.09 23.97 0.31
N LYS A 243 4.21 23.29 1.06
CA LYS A 243 4.45 22.86 2.45
C LYS A 243 5.52 21.77 2.51
N LEU A 244 5.43 20.77 1.61
CA LEU A 244 6.42 19.71 1.51
C LEU A 244 7.79 20.26 1.08
N MET A 245 7.83 21.19 0.12
CA MET A 245 9.07 21.85 -0.31
C MET A 245 9.69 22.71 0.79
N GLN A 246 8.88 23.37 1.61
CA GLN A 246 9.37 24.13 2.76
C GLN A 246 9.98 23.21 3.83
N GLN A 247 9.40 22.04 4.07
CA GLN A 247 10.01 21.04 4.97
C GLN A 247 11.29 20.46 4.39
N TRP A 248 11.32 20.22 3.07
CA TRP A 248 12.52 19.75 2.38
C TRP A 248 13.69 20.72 2.54
N SER A 249 13.47 22.01 2.29
CA SER A 249 14.50 23.03 2.39
C SER A 249 14.99 23.21 3.82
N SER A 250 14.06 23.18 4.79
CA SER A 250 14.39 23.26 6.22
C SER A 250 15.23 22.08 6.70
N SER A 251 14.96 20.87 6.20
CA SER A 251 15.74 19.67 6.52
C SER A 251 17.11 19.67 5.86
N SER A 252 17.25 20.28 4.68
CA SER A 252 18.52 20.35 3.93
C SER A 252 19.52 21.34 4.54
N SER A 253 19.04 22.39 5.22
CA SER A 253 19.89 23.37 5.92
C SER A 253 20.66 22.79 7.11
N GLU A 254 20.29 21.62 7.63
CA GLU A 254 21.01 20.95 8.73
C GLU A 254 22.07 19.93 8.24
N ILE A 255 22.04 19.53 6.97
CA ILE A 255 22.92 18.49 6.40
C ILE A 255 23.86 19.11 5.35
N SER A 256 24.73 20.02 5.80
CA SER A 256 25.83 20.52 4.97
C SER A 256 26.99 19.52 4.93
N SER A 257 26.81 18.41 4.21
CA SER A 257 27.88 17.64 3.55
C SER A 257 27.28 16.44 2.80
N SER A 258 27.41 16.40 1.47
CA SER A 258 27.18 15.23 0.57
C SER A 258 25.84 15.06 -0.18
N SER A 259 25.11 16.13 -0.52
CA SER A 259 23.90 16.01 -1.36
C SER A 259 24.12 16.37 -2.83
N SER A 260 24.59 15.43 -3.65
CA SER A 260 24.54 15.51 -5.13
C SER A 260 23.54 14.53 -5.77
N SER A 261 22.76 13.78 -4.98
CA SER A 261 21.88 12.72 -5.51
C SER A 261 20.40 13.11 -5.64
N SER A 262 19.93 14.17 -4.99
CA SER A 262 18.49 14.36 -4.72
C SER A 262 17.77 15.22 -5.77
N LEU A 263 18.48 16.09 -6.50
CA LEU A 263 17.92 16.89 -7.59
C LEU A 263 17.67 16.05 -8.85
N ALA A 264 18.36 14.91 -8.97
CA ALA A 264 18.14 13.93 -10.03
C ALA A 264 16.75 13.27 -9.93
N MET A 265 16.21 13.05 -8.71
CA MET A 265 14.89 12.44 -8.53
C MET A 265 13.72 13.32 -8.99
N LEU A 266 13.89 14.64 -9.10
CA LEU A 266 12.87 15.53 -9.69
C LEU A 266 13.10 15.76 -11.20
N GLN A 267 14.24 15.36 -11.74
CA GLN A 267 14.57 15.49 -13.17
C GLN A 267 14.35 14.18 -13.95
N GLU A 268 14.21 13.04 -13.27
CA GLU A 268 13.88 11.74 -13.89
C GLU A 268 12.37 11.46 -14.03
N TRP A 269 11.50 12.40 -13.62
CA TRP A 269 10.03 12.27 -13.70
C TRP A 269 9.41 13.50 -14.38
#